data_AF-A0A7S2MAN5-F1
#
_entry.id   AF-A0A7S2MAN5-F1
#
_cell.length_a   1.000
_cell.length_b   1.000
_cell.length_c   1.000
_cell.angle_alpha   90.00
_cell.angle_beta   90.00
_cell.angle_gamma   90.00
#
_symmetry.space_group_name_H-M   'P 1'
#
loop_
_entity.id
_entity.type
_entity.pdbx_description
1 polymer ?
#
loop_
_entity_poly.entity_id
_entity_poly.type
_entity_poly.pdbx_seq_one_letter_code
_entity_poly.pdbx_strand_id
1 'polypeptide(L)'
;YLLMNTAVASSWGFPMPCPEGCDCECFECGNSDCDCGFPDGFCENFPAFYEIDHVRVYQAVNETKHVLGCSTPDRPTELFIKAHKKRFMSEGDKEPLLPVNTGGAACRSDDQCGGHDQGKCTKSKKCVCRKGYTGPSCFAHAGFDDNPYRMNDASFDMVKMVLPRGLLVTILVLFIGFVLAMVYNTKFKEI
;
A
#
# COMPACT_ATOMS: atom_id res chain seq x y z
N TYR A 1 -5.88 -8.96 -9.20
CA TYR A 1 -4.42 -8.90 -9.01
C TYR A 1 -3.95 -10.21 -8.46
N LEU A 2 -2.83 -10.71 -8.99
CA LEU A 2 -2.12 -11.81 -8.36
C LEU A 2 -0.83 -11.23 -7.80
N LEU A 3 -0.70 -11.24 -6.49
CA LEU A 3 0.54 -10.90 -5.79
C LEU A 3 1.01 -12.19 -5.13
N MET A 4 2.19 -12.65 -5.53
CA MET A 4 2.82 -13.84 -4.97
C MET A 4 4.21 -13.41 -4.55
N ASN A 5 4.44 -13.32 -3.24
CA ASN A 5 5.70 -12.89 -2.68
C ASN A 5 5.96 -13.61 -1.35
N THR A 6 7.23 -13.77 -1.03
CA THR A 6 7.70 -13.81 0.34
C THR A 6 8.18 -12.41 0.68
N ALA A 7 7.63 -11.80 1.72
CA ALA A 7 8.08 -10.51 2.20
C ALA A 7 8.24 -10.55 3.71
N VAL A 8 9.27 -9.86 4.18
CA VAL A 8 9.56 -9.65 5.59
C VAL A 8 9.65 -8.14 5.75
N ALA A 9 8.92 -7.60 6.71
CA ALA A 9 9.00 -6.19 7.06
C ALA A 9 8.80 -6.04 8.56
N SER A 10 9.66 -5.29 9.24
CA SER A 10 9.51 -4.99 10.66
C SER A 10 8.25 -4.18 10.97
N SER A 11 7.70 -3.47 9.98
CA SER A 11 6.46 -2.70 10.13
C SER A 11 5.20 -3.55 10.17
N TRP A 12 5.25 -4.83 9.77
CA TRP A 12 4.08 -5.72 9.84
C TRP A 12 4.48 -7.19 10.08
N GLY A 13 3.84 -7.82 11.07
CA GLY A 13 4.09 -9.23 11.41
C GLY A 13 5.20 -9.46 12.44
N PHE A 14 5.83 -8.40 12.95
CA PHE A 14 6.80 -8.44 14.04
C PHE A 14 6.15 -7.98 15.36
N PRO A 15 6.69 -8.36 16.53
CA PRO A 15 6.17 -7.93 17.82
C PRO A 15 6.14 -6.41 17.93
N MET A 16 4.96 -5.86 18.23
CA MET A 16 4.75 -4.44 18.47
C MET A 16 3.90 -4.26 19.74
N PRO A 17 4.38 -3.55 20.78
CA PRO A 17 5.67 -2.83 20.87
C PRO A 17 6.89 -3.77 20.95
N CYS A 18 8.09 -3.21 20.78
CA CYS A 18 9.34 -3.95 20.92
C CYS A 18 9.40 -4.68 22.28
N PRO A 19 9.82 -5.95 22.33
CA PRO A 19 9.92 -6.71 23.57
C PRO A 19 10.83 -6.05 24.61
N GLU A 20 10.53 -6.22 25.90
CA GLU A 20 11.35 -5.67 26.98
C GLU A 20 12.78 -6.23 26.92
N GLY A 21 13.77 -5.33 26.92
CA GLY A 21 15.19 -5.70 26.81
C GLY A 21 15.71 -5.89 25.39
N CYS A 22 14.90 -5.54 24.38
CA CYS A 22 15.30 -5.53 22.97
C CYS A 22 15.26 -4.09 22.43
N ASP A 23 16.22 -3.72 21.57
CA ASP A 23 16.25 -2.39 20.96
C ASP A 23 15.47 -2.33 19.63
N CYS A 24 15.19 -3.50 19.01
CA CYS A 24 14.50 -3.64 17.71
C CYS A 24 15.05 -2.76 16.57
N GLU A 25 16.32 -2.33 16.67
CA GLU A 25 17.02 -1.58 15.61
C GLU A 25 17.64 -2.51 14.55
N CYS A 26 17.88 -3.76 14.92
CA CYS A 26 18.44 -4.79 14.06
C CYS A 26 17.61 -6.09 14.13
N PHE A 27 17.61 -6.83 13.01
CA PHE A 27 16.87 -8.08 12.84
C PHE A 27 17.78 -9.09 12.13
N GLU A 28 18.50 -9.90 12.90
CA GLU A 28 19.46 -10.86 12.38
C GLU A 28 19.41 -12.20 13.13
N CYS A 29 19.10 -13.28 12.42
CA CYS A 29 19.10 -14.62 12.99
C CYS A 29 20.52 -15.10 13.32
N GLY A 30 20.72 -15.65 14.52
CA GLY A 30 22.02 -16.11 14.99
C GLY A 30 22.84 -15.05 15.74
N ASN A 31 22.29 -13.86 15.93
CA ASN A 31 22.85 -12.80 16.75
C ASN A 31 21.86 -12.49 17.89
N SER A 32 22.22 -12.83 19.13
CA SER A 32 21.34 -12.72 20.31
C SER A 32 20.88 -11.30 20.62
N ASP A 33 21.64 -10.30 20.18
CA ASP A 33 21.31 -8.88 20.40
C ASP A 33 20.31 -8.36 19.35
N CYS A 34 20.16 -9.08 18.22
CA CYS A 34 19.34 -8.70 17.07
C CYS A 34 18.23 -9.70 16.74
N ASP A 35 18.15 -10.84 17.43
CA ASP A 35 17.12 -11.86 17.19
C ASP A 35 15.88 -11.68 18.09
N CYS A 36 16.02 -10.96 19.20
CA CYS A 36 14.94 -10.66 20.14
C CYS A 36 13.75 -9.90 19.52
N GLY A 37 13.97 -9.22 18.39
CA GLY A 37 12.94 -8.51 17.66
C GLY A 37 12.10 -9.40 16.74
N PHE A 38 12.50 -10.65 16.50
CA PHE A 38 11.72 -11.58 15.69
C PHE A 38 10.58 -12.23 16.48
N PRO A 39 9.49 -12.65 15.80
CA PRO A 39 8.53 -13.57 16.37
C PRO A 39 9.19 -14.90 16.80
N ASP A 40 8.66 -15.52 17.86
CA ASP A 40 9.14 -16.83 18.34
C ASP A 40 9.18 -17.87 17.20
N GLY A 41 10.31 -18.58 17.07
CA GLY A 41 10.53 -19.60 16.04
C GLY A 41 10.76 -19.07 14.63
N PHE A 42 10.80 -17.74 14.41
CA PHE A 42 11.04 -17.17 13.07
C PHE A 42 12.35 -17.66 12.45
N CYS A 43 13.44 -17.62 13.21
CA CYS A 43 14.76 -18.02 12.73
C CYS A 43 14.89 -19.52 12.44
N GLU A 44 14.07 -20.37 13.07
CA GLU A 44 14.05 -21.82 12.80
C GLU A 44 13.49 -22.14 11.41
N ASN A 45 12.79 -21.18 10.78
CA ASN A 45 12.22 -21.35 9.44
C ASN A 45 13.23 -21.10 8.30
N PHE A 46 14.47 -20.68 8.60
CA PHE A 46 15.47 -20.40 7.58
C PHE A 46 16.48 -21.56 7.39
N PRO A 47 16.86 -21.88 6.13
CA PRO A 47 16.42 -21.25 4.88
C PRO A 47 14.99 -21.65 4.48
N ALA A 48 14.18 -20.67 4.05
CA ALA A 48 12.83 -20.87 3.53
C ALA A 48 12.83 -20.77 1.99
N PHE A 49 12.12 -21.69 1.33
CA PHE A 49 12.00 -21.71 -0.14
C PHE A 49 10.54 -21.49 -0.54
N TYR A 50 10.32 -20.61 -1.51
CA TYR A 50 9.02 -20.35 -2.11
C TYR A 50 9.06 -20.69 -3.60
N GLU A 51 8.63 -21.90 -3.91
CA GLU A 51 8.67 -22.44 -5.28
C GLU A 51 7.27 -22.43 -5.90
N ILE A 52 7.19 -21.90 -7.13
CA ILE A 52 5.97 -21.88 -7.92
C ILE A 52 6.27 -22.61 -9.23
N ASP A 53 5.68 -23.79 -9.40
CA ASP A 53 5.82 -24.57 -10.64
C ASP A 53 5.11 -23.87 -11.81
N HIS A 54 3.82 -23.58 -11.65
CA HIS A 54 3.09 -22.80 -12.65
C HIS A 54 1.90 -22.04 -12.06
N VAL A 55 1.64 -20.88 -12.65
CA VAL A 55 0.40 -20.12 -12.47
C VAL A 55 -0.31 -20.08 -13.81
N ARG A 56 -1.54 -20.60 -13.85
CA ARG A 56 -2.37 -20.55 -15.06
C ARG A 56 -3.64 -19.78 -14.76
N VAL A 57 -3.88 -18.73 -15.55
CA VAL A 57 -5.09 -17.92 -15.48
C VAL A 57 -5.80 -18.03 -16.82
N TYR A 58 -7.04 -18.53 -16.80
CA TYR A 58 -7.86 -18.67 -17.98
C TYR A 58 -9.04 -17.70 -17.89
N GLN A 59 -9.33 -17.02 -18.98
CA GLN A 59 -10.52 -16.21 -19.15
C GLN A 59 -11.38 -16.86 -20.23
N ALA A 60 -12.67 -17.01 -19.96
CA ALA A 60 -13.63 -17.51 -20.94
C ALA A 60 -13.71 -16.54 -22.14
N VAL A 61 -13.72 -17.11 -23.34
CA VAL A 61 -13.89 -16.37 -24.58
C VAL A 61 -15.31 -15.79 -24.59
N ASN A 62 -15.44 -14.50 -24.93
CA ASN A 62 -16.73 -13.78 -24.99
C ASN A 62 -17.48 -13.63 -23.65
N GLU A 63 -16.80 -13.74 -22.51
CA GLU A 63 -17.40 -13.42 -21.20
C GLU A 63 -17.22 -11.93 -20.88
N THR A 64 -18.32 -11.18 -20.83
CA THR A 64 -18.32 -9.73 -20.64
C THR A 64 -17.92 -9.29 -19.24
N LYS A 65 -18.01 -10.20 -18.24
CA LYS A 65 -17.53 -9.93 -16.87
C LYS A 65 -16.00 -9.95 -16.75
N HIS A 66 -15.29 -10.47 -17.75
CA HIS A 66 -13.83 -10.50 -17.76
C HIS A 66 -13.27 -9.17 -18.29
N VAL A 67 -13.13 -8.19 -17.40
CA VAL A 67 -12.60 -6.87 -17.74
C VAL A 67 -11.08 -6.85 -17.55
N LEU A 68 -10.35 -6.44 -18.58
CA LEU A 68 -8.89 -6.28 -18.54
C LEU A 68 -8.51 -4.90 -17.99
N GLY A 69 -7.38 -4.84 -17.29
CA GLY A 69 -6.78 -3.60 -16.80
C GLY A 69 -6.79 -3.46 -15.28
N CYS A 70 -5.99 -2.50 -14.81
CA CYS A 70 -5.94 -2.08 -13.42
C CYS A 70 -7.13 -1.17 -13.11
N SER A 71 -7.70 -1.30 -11.91
CA SER A 71 -8.73 -0.37 -11.41
C SER A 71 -9.93 -0.17 -12.34
N THR A 72 -10.54 -1.27 -12.79
CA THR A 72 -11.68 -1.25 -13.72
C THR A 72 -12.89 -0.52 -13.11
N PRO A 73 -13.89 -0.08 -13.92
CA PRO A 73 -15.08 0.59 -13.39
C PRO A 73 -15.79 -0.20 -12.27
N ASP A 74 -15.80 -1.53 -12.36
CA ASP A 74 -16.40 -2.42 -11.36
C ASP A 74 -15.48 -2.71 -10.15
N ARG A 75 -14.18 -2.42 -10.25
CA ARG A 75 -13.18 -2.58 -9.18
C ARG A 75 -12.28 -1.34 -9.10
N PRO A 76 -12.84 -0.17 -8.76
CA PRO A 76 -12.12 1.10 -8.84
C PRO A 76 -11.12 1.28 -7.69
N THR A 77 -10.31 2.33 -7.79
CA THR A 77 -9.33 2.66 -6.74
C THR A 77 -9.98 3.05 -5.42
N GLU A 78 -9.21 2.94 -4.34
CA GLU A 78 -9.61 3.42 -3.01
C GLU A 78 -10.07 4.88 -3.03
N LEU A 79 -9.34 5.76 -3.72
CA LEU A 79 -9.69 7.18 -3.85
C LEU A 79 -11.07 7.36 -4.50
N PHE A 80 -11.35 6.59 -5.54
CA PHE A 80 -12.65 6.64 -6.22
C PHE A 80 -13.78 6.16 -5.31
N ILE A 81 -13.56 5.07 -4.55
CA ILE A 81 -14.53 4.53 -3.59
C ILE A 81 -14.80 5.55 -2.49
N LYS A 82 -13.76 6.17 -1.93
CA LYS A 82 -13.87 7.24 -0.91
C LYS A 82 -14.64 8.45 -1.44
N ALA A 83 -14.45 8.85 -2.70
CA ALA A 83 -15.19 9.95 -3.32
C ALA A 83 -16.66 9.59 -3.63
N HIS A 84 -16.98 8.30 -3.80
CA HIS A 84 -18.31 7.81 -4.19
C HIS A 84 -18.91 6.86 -3.15
N LYS A 85 -18.70 7.11 -1.84
CA LYS A 85 -19.05 6.17 -0.75
C LYS A 85 -20.44 5.54 -0.88
N LYS A 86 -21.46 6.35 -1.19
CA LYS A 86 -22.86 5.91 -1.32
C LYS A 86 -23.07 4.76 -2.32
N ARG A 87 -22.20 4.61 -3.34
CA ARG A 87 -22.28 3.52 -4.33
C ARG A 87 -21.76 2.18 -3.80
N PHE A 88 -20.98 2.23 -2.72
CA PHE A 88 -20.24 1.10 -2.16
C PHE A 88 -20.64 0.83 -0.71
N MET A 89 -21.76 1.36 -0.26
CA MET A 89 -22.31 1.15 1.08
C MET A 89 -23.66 0.44 0.95
N SER A 90 -23.86 -0.59 1.76
CA SER A 90 -25.15 -1.25 1.98
C SER A 90 -25.91 -0.56 3.11
N GLU A 91 -27.20 -0.87 3.25
CA GLU A 91 -28.00 -0.35 4.35
C GLU A 91 -27.42 -0.82 5.70
N GLY A 92 -27.02 0.13 6.55
CA GLY A 92 -26.37 -0.14 7.84
C GLY A 92 -24.84 0.00 7.84
N ASP A 93 -24.21 0.12 6.68
CA ASP A 93 -22.77 0.35 6.60
C ASP A 93 -22.43 1.78 7.07
N LYS A 94 -21.32 1.92 7.82
CA LYS A 94 -20.80 3.22 8.26
C LYS A 94 -19.78 3.80 7.29
N GLU A 95 -18.98 2.95 6.65
CA GLU A 95 -17.93 3.31 5.69
C GLU A 95 -17.86 2.22 4.59
N PRO A 96 -17.51 2.57 3.33
CA PRO A 96 -17.44 1.62 2.22
C PRO A 96 -16.21 0.70 2.27
N LEU A 97 -15.17 1.10 3.01
CA LEU A 97 -13.96 0.31 3.21
C LEU A 97 -14.07 -0.37 4.57
N LEU A 98 -14.20 -1.70 4.56
CA LEU A 98 -14.28 -2.47 5.78
C LEU A 98 -12.89 -2.57 6.44
N PRO A 99 -12.81 -2.41 7.77
CA PRO A 99 -11.56 -2.61 8.48
C PRO A 99 -11.11 -4.07 8.39
N VAL A 100 -9.83 -4.32 8.63
CA VAL A 100 -9.31 -5.68 8.76
C VAL A 100 -10.08 -6.41 9.87
N ASN A 101 -10.63 -7.58 9.55
CA ASN A 101 -11.37 -8.37 10.51
C ASN A 101 -10.49 -8.77 11.70
N THR A 102 -10.98 -8.53 12.90
CA THR A 102 -10.35 -8.94 14.17
C THR A 102 -11.06 -10.17 14.72
N GLY A 103 -10.71 -11.34 14.20
CA GLY A 103 -11.30 -12.62 14.56
C GLY A 103 -12.43 -13.07 13.63
N GLY A 104 -13.20 -14.07 14.08
CA GLY A 104 -14.38 -14.58 13.38
C GLY A 104 -14.16 -15.87 12.58
N ALA A 105 -12.94 -16.39 12.46
CA ALA A 105 -12.69 -17.71 11.86
C ALA A 105 -13.33 -18.82 12.70
N ALA A 106 -13.73 -19.89 12.04
CA ALA A 106 -14.24 -21.08 12.70
C ALA A 106 -13.11 -21.79 13.48
N CYS A 107 -13.38 -22.17 14.72
CA CYS A 107 -12.40 -22.81 15.60
C CYS A 107 -13.01 -23.93 16.45
N ARG A 108 -12.14 -24.84 16.90
CA ARG A 108 -12.45 -25.97 17.79
C ARG A 108 -11.69 -25.86 19.11
N SER A 109 -10.48 -25.31 19.10
CA SER A 109 -9.64 -25.04 20.27
C SER A 109 -9.01 -23.65 20.17
N ASP A 110 -8.50 -23.16 21.30
CA ASP A 110 -7.83 -21.86 21.38
C ASP A 110 -6.57 -21.79 20.50
N ASP A 111 -5.88 -22.92 20.30
CA ASP A 111 -4.69 -22.99 19.44
C ASP A 111 -4.96 -22.56 18.00
N GLN A 112 -6.18 -22.77 17.50
CA GLN A 112 -6.59 -22.35 16.15
C GLN A 112 -6.85 -20.84 16.04
N CYS A 113 -6.83 -20.14 17.18
CA CYS A 113 -6.99 -18.70 17.31
C CYS A 113 -5.73 -18.04 17.87
N GLY A 114 -4.56 -18.65 17.67
CA GLY A 114 -3.28 -18.15 18.20
C GLY A 114 -3.03 -18.50 19.67
N GLY A 115 -3.71 -19.51 20.20
CA GLY A 115 -3.50 -20.03 21.55
C GLY A 115 -3.94 -19.03 22.62
N HIS A 116 -3.57 -19.30 23.89
CA HIS A 116 -3.95 -18.43 24.99
C HIS A 116 -3.48 -16.99 24.79
N ASP A 117 -2.36 -16.73 24.12
CA ASP A 117 -1.71 -15.41 24.15
C ASP A 117 -2.23 -14.44 23.09
N GLN A 118 -2.67 -14.93 21.93
CA GLN A 118 -3.06 -14.09 20.79
C GLN A 118 -4.59 -14.00 20.62
N GLY A 119 -5.33 -15.03 21.01
CA GLY A 119 -6.78 -15.07 20.86
C GLY A 119 -7.43 -16.17 21.69
N LYS A 120 -8.70 -16.47 21.42
CA LYS A 120 -9.39 -17.62 22.01
C LYS A 120 -10.55 -18.07 21.15
N CYS A 121 -10.89 -19.34 21.25
CA CYS A 121 -12.06 -19.91 20.63
C CYS A 121 -13.28 -19.75 21.53
N THR A 122 -14.27 -19.02 21.04
CA THR A 122 -15.54 -18.86 21.77
C THR A 122 -16.37 -20.14 21.74
N LYS A 123 -17.32 -20.28 22.68
CA LYS A 123 -18.30 -21.38 22.68
C LYS A 123 -19.10 -21.47 21.37
N SER A 124 -19.25 -20.35 20.66
CA SER A 124 -19.87 -20.27 19.34
C SER A 124 -18.97 -20.74 18.20
N LYS A 125 -17.82 -21.36 18.50
CA LYS A 125 -16.82 -21.86 17.54
C LYS A 125 -16.25 -20.75 16.66
N LYS A 126 -16.07 -19.55 17.21
CA LYS A 126 -15.45 -18.40 16.50
C LYS A 126 -14.27 -17.84 17.27
N CYS A 127 -13.20 -17.49 16.56
CA CYS A 127 -12.04 -16.83 17.15
C CYS A 127 -12.35 -15.40 17.57
N VAL A 128 -11.81 -14.98 18.71
CA VAL A 128 -11.80 -13.59 19.18
C VAL A 128 -10.37 -13.22 19.56
N CYS A 129 -9.84 -12.17 18.94
CA CYS A 129 -8.44 -11.77 19.12
C CYS A 129 -8.27 -10.92 20.38
N ARG A 130 -7.10 -11.04 21.02
CA ARG A 130 -6.67 -10.14 22.08
C ARG A 130 -6.14 -8.83 21.48
N LYS A 131 -5.97 -7.81 22.33
CA LYS A 131 -5.44 -6.51 21.92
C LYS A 131 -4.04 -6.68 21.32
N GLY A 132 -3.79 -6.05 20.17
CA GLY A 132 -2.51 -6.18 19.45
C GLY A 132 -2.49 -7.31 18.40
N TYR A 133 -3.60 -8.04 18.23
CA TYR A 133 -3.75 -9.09 17.21
C TYR A 133 -4.97 -8.85 16.31
N THR A 134 -4.88 -9.28 15.06
CA THR A 134 -5.87 -9.11 14.00
C THR A 134 -5.93 -10.33 13.07
N GLY A 135 -6.79 -10.26 12.08
CA GLY A 135 -7.05 -11.34 11.14
C GLY A 135 -8.10 -12.33 11.65
N PRO A 136 -8.64 -13.20 10.78
CA PRO A 136 -9.74 -14.11 11.13
C PRO A 136 -9.38 -15.08 12.28
N SER A 137 -8.12 -15.53 12.33
CA SER A 137 -7.61 -16.48 13.32
C SER A 137 -6.60 -15.89 14.31
N CYS A 138 -6.46 -14.56 14.37
CA CYS A 138 -5.63 -13.86 15.37
C CYS A 138 -4.12 -14.11 15.35
N PHE A 139 -3.59 -14.80 14.33
CA PHE A 139 -2.15 -15.03 14.18
C PHE A 139 -1.36 -13.81 13.70
N ALA A 140 -2.03 -12.76 13.23
CA ALA A 140 -1.37 -11.55 12.76
C ALA A 140 -1.36 -10.51 13.88
N HIS A 141 -0.23 -9.83 14.09
CA HIS A 141 -0.22 -8.63 14.91
C HIS A 141 -1.07 -7.52 14.24
N ALA A 142 -1.80 -6.76 15.05
CA ALA A 142 -2.54 -5.57 14.63
C ALA A 142 -1.56 -4.41 14.38
N GLY A 143 -0.67 -4.60 13.41
CA GLY A 143 0.21 -3.55 12.91
C GLY A 143 -0.55 -2.55 12.07
N PHE A 144 -0.10 -1.31 12.08
CA PHE A 144 -0.55 -0.25 11.20
C PHE A 144 0.69 0.33 10.52
N ASP A 145 0.58 0.59 9.23
CA ASP A 145 1.63 1.32 8.52
C ASP A 145 1.45 2.80 8.86
N ASP A 146 2.29 3.29 9.77
CA ASP A 146 2.38 4.72 10.11
C ASP A 146 2.94 5.56 8.98
N ASN A 147 3.50 4.93 7.95
CA ASN A 147 3.93 5.66 6.78
C ASN A 147 2.67 6.18 6.08
N PRO A 148 2.38 7.49 6.13
CA PRO A 148 1.23 8.01 5.42
C PRO A 148 1.41 7.63 3.96
N TYR A 149 0.43 6.93 3.39
CA TYR A 149 0.36 6.72 1.96
C TYR A 149 0.66 8.07 1.33
N ARG A 150 1.72 8.18 0.51
CA ARG A 150 2.12 9.45 -0.09
C ARG A 150 1.03 9.90 -1.06
N MET A 151 -0.06 10.46 -0.52
CA MET A 151 -1.16 11.05 -1.26
C MET A 151 -0.68 12.26 -2.07
N ASN A 152 0.49 12.79 -1.72
CA ASN A 152 1.11 13.93 -2.36
C ASN A 152 2.12 13.57 -3.45
N ASP A 153 2.34 12.30 -3.81
CA ASP A 153 3.11 11.99 -5.04
C ASP A 153 2.28 12.27 -6.32
N ALA A 154 1.08 12.84 -6.17
CA ALA A 154 0.35 13.55 -7.21
C ALA A 154 0.78 15.03 -7.34
N SER A 155 1.81 15.49 -6.63
CA SER A 155 2.61 16.58 -7.20
C SER A 155 3.25 16.01 -8.45
N PHE A 156 2.80 16.45 -9.62
CA PHE A 156 3.76 16.75 -10.67
C PHE A 156 4.83 17.59 -9.97
N ASP A 157 5.87 16.92 -9.49
CA ASP A 157 7.11 17.59 -9.20
C ASP A 157 7.44 18.17 -10.57
N MET A 158 7.14 19.45 -10.74
CA MET A 158 7.59 20.21 -11.90
C MET A 158 9.09 20.13 -11.77
N VAL A 159 9.67 19.05 -12.30
CA VAL A 159 11.09 18.83 -12.47
C VAL A 159 11.58 20.19 -12.89
N LYS A 160 12.34 20.86 -12.02
CA LYS A 160 12.73 22.26 -12.23
C LYS A 160 13.14 22.36 -13.68
N MET A 161 12.28 22.94 -14.51
CA MET A 161 12.46 22.86 -15.96
C MET A 161 13.54 23.89 -16.23
N VAL A 162 14.79 23.46 -16.10
CA VAL A 162 15.95 24.31 -16.33
C VAL A 162 15.98 24.54 -17.83
N LEU A 163 15.38 25.65 -18.28
CA LEU A 163 15.52 26.04 -19.67
C LEU A 163 17.01 26.18 -19.98
N PRO A 164 17.54 25.46 -21.00
CA PRO A 164 18.93 25.61 -21.38
C PRO A 164 19.18 27.07 -21.77
N ARG A 165 20.31 27.63 -21.35
CA ARG A 165 20.63 29.07 -21.55
C ARG A 165 20.48 29.51 -23.01
N GLY A 166 20.76 28.64 -23.98
CA GLY A 166 20.55 28.92 -25.41
C GLY A 166 19.10 29.16 -25.79
N LEU A 167 18.16 28.42 -25.19
CA LEU A 167 16.72 28.60 -25.44
C LEU A 167 16.23 29.94 -24.85
N LEU A 168 16.74 30.33 -23.68
CA LEU A 168 16.43 31.65 -23.10
C LEU A 168 16.94 32.81 -23.97
N VAL A 169 18.16 32.71 -24.48
CA VAL A 169 18.74 33.74 -25.36
C VAL A 169 17.97 33.86 -26.66
N THR A 170 17.60 32.74 -27.28
CA THR A 170 16.82 32.75 -28.52
C THR A 170 15.43 33.35 -28.32
N ILE A 171 14.73 33.01 -27.24
CA ILE A 171 13.44 33.62 -26.89
C ILE A 171 13.58 35.14 -26.70
N LEU A 172 14.62 35.60 -26.00
CA LEU A 172 14.88 37.03 -25.79
C LEU A 172 15.16 37.76 -27.12
N VAL A 173 15.97 37.20 -28.00
CA VAL A 173 16.28 37.81 -29.31
C VAL A 173 15.02 37.90 -30.17
N LEU A 174 14.20 36.85 -30.20
CA LEU A 174 12.93 36.87 -30.94
C LEU A 174 11.96 37.91 -30.38
N PHE A 175 11.87 38.03 -29.05
CA PHE A 175 11.02 39.02 -28.40
C PHE A 175 11.47 40.45 -28.71
N ILE A 176 12.78 40.73 -28.61
CA ILE A 176 13.34 42.04 -28.96
C ILE A 176 13.10 42.34 -30.44
N GLY A 177 13.35 41.38 -31.33
CA GLY A 177 13.08 41.52 -32.76
C GLY A 177 11.61 41.83 -33.06
N PHE A 178 10.69 41.15 -32.38
CA PHE A 178 9.26 41.40 -32.50
C PHE A 178 8.86 42.80 -32.03
N VAL A 179 9.37 43.25 -30.88
CA VAL A 179 9.11 44.60 -30.36
C VAL A 179 9.67 45.66 -31.31
N LEU A 180 10.90 45.49 -31.82
CA LEU A 180 11.50 46.40 -32.78
C LEU A 180 10.71 46.46 -34.09
N ALA A 181 10.24 45.31 -34.60
CA ALA A 181 9.39 45.25 -35.79
C ALA A 181 8.05 45.95 -35.55
N MET A 182 7.43 45.78 -34.37
CA MET A 182 6.22 46.51 -34.01
C MET A 182 6.45 48.02 -33.95
N VAL A 183 7.53 48.49 -33.32
CA VAL A 183 7.87 49.92 -33.23
C VAL A 183 8.20 50.51 -34.61
N TYR A 184 8.92 49.77 -35.44
CA TYR A 184 9.20 50.19 -36.82
C TYR A 184 7.90 50.33 -37.61
N ASN A 185 7.01 49.34 -37.53
CA ASN A 185 5.74 49.34 -38.24
C ASN A 185 4.76 50.41 -37.73
N THR A 186 4.81 50.79 -36.44
CA THR A 186 4.00 51.90 -35.94
C THR A 186 4.56 53.25 -36.38
N LYS A 187 5.89 53.43 -36.36
CA LYS A 187 6.52 54.69 -36.82
C LYS A 187 6.44 54.91 -38.34
N PHE A 188 6.52 53.86 -39.14
CA PHE A 188 6.41 53.97 -40.60
C PHE A 188 4.97 54.22 -41.07
N LYS A 189 3.98 54.00 -40.21
CA LYS A 189 2.56 54.30 -40.50
C LYS A 189 2.18 55.76 -40.22
N GLU A 190 3.07 56.54 -39.59
CA GLU A 190 2.86 57.96 -39.26
C GLU A 190 3.63 58.92 -40.19
N ILE A 191 4.22 58.41 -41.29
CA ILE A 191 4.82 59.20 -42.39
C ILE A 191 4.00 58.94 -43.65
#